data_AF-A0A9Q4GXP8-F1
#
_entry.id   AF-A0A9Q4GXP8-F1
#
_cell.length_a   1.000
_cell.length_b   1.000
_cell.length_c   1.000
_cell.angle_alpha   90.00
_cell.angle_beta   90.00
_cell.angle_gamma   90.00
#
_symmetry.space_group_name_H-M   'P 1'
#
loop_
_entity.id
_entity.type
_entity.pdbx_description
1 polymer ?
#
loop_
_entity_poly.entity_id
_entity_poly.type
_entity_poly.pdbx_seq_one_letter_code
_entity_poly.pdbx_strand_id
1 'polypeptide(L)'
;MGRLYQLQSHGADAEAKKELSKKALAEFERAAKGMDDRQIYVHLDDLAKTAFAAGEDQKAEKYAKRLLSLKDETDNKWNSGNAVHHGNLILGRLAFRSGDMDEAKDYLLKAGATEGSPQLNSFGPNM
;
A
#
# COMPACT_ATOMS: atom_id res chain seq x y z
N MET A 1 11.32 9.02 9.29
CA MET A 1 12.22 9.22 8.14
C MET A 1 11.70 8.61 6.83
N GLY A 2 10.88 7.54 6.83
CA GLY A 2 10.31 6.96 5.60
C GLY A 2 9.57 7.94 4.68
N ARG A 3 8.70 8.81 5.23
CA ARG A 3 8.02 9.89 4.47
C ARG A 3 8.98 10.90 3.83
N LEU A 4 10.17 11.12 4.42
CA LEU A 4 11.18 12.03 3.88
C LEU A 4 11.78 11.47 2.58
N TYR A 5 12.04 10.16 2.55
CA TYR A 5 12.54 9.48 1.35
C TYR A 5 11.48 9.39 0.25
N GLN A 6 10.20 9.23 0.61
CA GLN A 6 9.09 9.35 -0.35
C GLN A 6 9.03 10.74 -0.99
N LEU A 7 9.24 11.81 -0.22
CA LEU A 7 9.29 13.18 -0.74
C LEU A 7 10.53 13.43 -1.62
N GLN A 8 11.70 12.91 -1.24
CA GLN A 8 12.92 13.02 -2.05
C GLN A 8 12.86 12.22 -3.35
N SER A 9 11.93 11.28 -3.47
CA SER A 9 11.68 10.55 -4.71
C SER A 9 10.99 11.42 -5.78
N HIS A 10 10.33 12.52 -5.41
CA HIS A 10 9.75 13.46 -6.38
C HIS A 10 10.86 14.21 -7.14
N GLY A 11 11.16 13.77 -8.36
CA GLY A 11 12.16 14.37 -9.26
C GLY A 11 13.39 13.49 -9.54
N ALA A 12 13.53 12.36 -8.86
CA ALA A 12 14.64 11.42 -9.12
C ALA A 12 14.35 10.46 -10.29
N ASP A 13 15.41 9.96 -10.93
CA ASP A 13 15.32 8.91 -11.94
C ASP A 13 14.78 7.60 -11.34
N ALA A 14 14.22 6.72 -12.17
CA ALA A 14 13.51 5.52 -11.72
C ALA A 14 14.35 4.61 -10.80
N GLU A 15 15.65 4.48 -11.10
CA GLU A 15 16.61 3.71 -10.29
C GLU A 15 16.81 4.34 -8.90
N ALA A 16 17.00 5.66 -8.85
CA ALA A 16 17.19 6.41 -7.62
C ALA A 16 15.92 6.41 -6.76
N LYS A 17 14.73 6.51 -7.38
CA LYS A 17 13.43 6.37 -6.69
C LYS A 17 13.30 4.99 -6.04
N LYS A 18 13.72 3.93 -6.73
CA LYS A 18 13.65 2.56 -6.21
C LYS A 18 14.55 2.38 -4.99
N GLU A 19 15.78 2.89 -5.06
CA GLU A 19 16.74 2.80 -3.93
C GLU A 19 16.31 3.64 -2.72
N LEU A 20 15.76 4.85 -2.94
CA LEU A 20 15.17 5.64 -1.86
C LEU A 20 13.96 4.93 -1.24
N SER A 21 13.13 4.28 -2.06
CA SER A 21 11.97 3.51 -1.59
C SER A 21 12.39 2.28 -0.77
N LYS A 22 13.48 1.59 -1.14
CA LYS A 22 14.03 0.49 -0.30
C LYS A 22 14.47 0.98 1.07
N LYS A 23 15.15 2.13 1.14
CA LYS A 23 15.53 2.75 2.43
C LYS A 23 14.31 3.14 3.24
N ALA A 24 13.30 3.72 2.60
CA ALA A 24 12.03 4.05 3.24
C ALA A 24 11.33 2.79 3.79
N LEU A 25 11.30 1.71 3.02
CA LEU A 25 10.70 0.44 3.42
C LEU A 25 11.38 -0.13 4.68
N ALA A 26 12.71 -0.15 4.71
CA ALA A 26 13.46 -0.65 5.87
C ALA A 26 13.14 0.14 7.15
N GLU A 27 12.97 1.46 7.04
CA GLU A 27 12.58 2.32 8.16
C GLU A 27 11.13 2.06 8.61
N PHE A 28 10.20 1.88 7.68
CA PHE A 28 8.82 1.51 8.01
C PHE A 28 8.73 0.11 8.63
N GLU A 29 9.48 -0.87 8.12
CA GLU A 29 9.56 -2.22 8.70
C GLU A 29 10.16 -2.18 10.12
N ARG A 30 11.18 -1.34 10.36
CA ARG A 30 11.73 -1.11 11.70
C ARG A 30 10.71 -0.52 12.64
N ALA A 31 9.97 0.50 12.20
CA ALA A 31 8.94 1.14 13.00
C ALA A 31 7.78 0.17 13.31
N ALA A 32 7.43 -0.68 12.35
CA ALA A 32 6.36 -1.68 12.51
C ALA A 32 6.76 -2.91 13.36
N LYS A 33 8.04 -3.05 13.71
CA LYS A 33 8.53 -4.20 14.45
C LYS A 33 7.96 -4.22 15.88
N GLY A 34 7.24 -5.29 16.22
CA GLY A 34 6.64 -5.47 17.54
C GLY A 34 5.25 -4.84 17.70
N MET A 35 4.67 -4.30 16.63
CA MET A 35 3.28 -3.86 16.61
C MET A 35 2.31 -5.05 16.57
N ASP A 36 1.20 -4.93 17.29
CA ASP A 36 0.07 -5.84 17.18
C ASP A 36 -0.72 -5.59 15.87
N ASP A 37 -1.75 -6.41 15.61
CA ASP A 37 -2.54 -6.31 14.37
C ASP A 37 -3.31 -4.99 14.24
N ARG A 38 -3.75 -4.38 15.36
CA ARG A 38 -4.43 -3.08 15.33
C ARG A 38 -3.46 -1.94 15.03
N GLN A 39 -2.27 -2.00 15.61
CA GLN A 39 -1.22 -1.01 15.44
C GLN A 39 -0.60 -1.09 14.04
N ILE A 40 -0.32 -2.29 13.54
CA ILE A 40 0.27 -2.45 12.20
C ILE A 40 -0.72 -2.08 11.10
N TYR A 41 -2.04 -2.26 11.33
CA TYR A 41 -3.07 -2.00 10.32
C TYR A 41 -3.01 -0.59 9.72
N VAL A 42 -2.76 0.45 10.54
CA VAL A 42 -2.65 1.84 10.07
C VAL A 42 -1.34 2.14 9.32
N HIS A 43 -0.38 1.22 9.34
CA HIS A 43 0.90 1.33 8.65
C HIS A 43 1.01 0.42 7.43
N LEU A 44 0.08 -0.53 7.27
CA LEU A 44 0.11 -1.49 6.19
C LEU A 44 -0.08 -0.83 4.81
N ASP A 45 -0.77 0.31 4.73
CA ASP A 45 -0.88 1.07 3.48
C ASP A 45 0.47 1.68 3.07
N ASP A 46 1.15 2.36 4.01
CA ASP A 46 2.48 2.94 3.82
C ASP A 46 3.50 1.84 3.46
N LEU A 47 3.46 0.70 4.15
CA LEU A 47 4.32 -0.46 3.89
C LEU A 47 4.07 -1.05 2.50
N ALA A 48 2.82 -1.28 2.13
CA ALA A 48 2.48 -1.88 0.84
C ALA A 48 2.85 -0.95 -0.33
N LYS A 49 2.52 0.34 -0.24
CA LYS A 49 2.87 1.36 -1.26
C LYS A 49 4.38 1.49 -1.42
N THR A 50 5.11 1.53 -0.30
CA THR A 50 6.57 1.69 -0.32
C THR A 50 7.27 0.43 -0.83
N ALA A 51 6.78 -0.76 -0.46
CA ALA A 51 7.30 -2.02 -1.01
C ALA A 51 7.09 -2.10 -2.53
N PHE A 52 5.92 -1.69 -3.02
CA PHE A 52 5.63 -1.66 -4.45
C PHE A 52 6.57 -0.68 -5.19
N ALA A 53 6.81 0.51 -4.63
CA ALA A 53 7.73 1.51 -5.19
C ALA A 53 9.20 1.04 -5.15
N ALA A 54 9.58 0.27 -4.14
CA ALA A 54 10.89 -0.38 -4.04
C ALA A 54 11.07 -1.55 -5.03
N GLY A 55 10.00 -1.99 -5.69
CA GLY A 55 9.98 -3.19 -6.54
C GLY A 55 10.10 -4.50 -5.75
N GLU A 56 9.77 -4.47 -4.46
CA GLU A 56 9.71 -5.63 -3.57
C GLU A 56 8.32 -6.28 -3.70
N ASP A 57 8.04 -6.83 -4.87
CA ASP A 57 6.70 -7.26 -5.27
C ASP A 57 6.07 -8.28 -4.30
N GLN A 58 6.86 -9.25 -3.82
CA GLN A 58 6.40 -10.24 -2.82
C GLN A 58 6.01 -9.60 -1.48
N LYS A 59 6.77 -8.58 -1.04
CA LYS A 59 6.45 -7.86 0.19
C LYS A 59 5.22 -6.99 0.00
N ALA A 60 5.11 -6.31 -1.13
CA ALA A 60 3.96 -5.48 -1.48
C ALA A 60 2.67 -6.31 -1.48
N GLU A 61 2.70 -7.51 -2.09
CA GLU A 61 1.58 -8.45 -2.09
C GLU A 61 1.19 -8.87 -0.67
N LYS A 62 2.19 -9.27 0.15
CA LYS A 62 1.96 -9.69 1.53
C LYS A 62 1.32 -8.59 2.37
N TYR A 63 1.82 -7.36 2.28
CA TYR A 63 1.26 -6.24 3.02
C TYR A 63 -0.13 -5.85 2.53
N ALA A 64 -0.37 -5.86 1.22
CA ALA A 64 -1.69 -5.60 0.65
C ALA A 64 -2.73 -6.65 1.06
N LYS A 65 -2.40 -7.95 1.04
CA LYS A 65 -3.28 -9.02 1.54
C LYS A 65 -3.56 -8.90 3.02
N ARG A 66 -2.55 -8.57 3.83
CA ARG A 66 -2.73 -8.36 5.28
C ARG A 66 -3.61 -7.14 5.56
N LEU A 67 -3.46 -6.05 4.78
CA LEU A 67 -4.29 -4.86 4.87
C LEU A 67 -5.77 -5.20 4.61
N LEU A 68 -6.05 -5.99 3.57
CA LEU A 68 -7.41 -6.43 3.24
C LEU A 68 -8.00 -7.40 4.28
N SER A 69 -7.16 -8.20 4.94
CA SER A 69 -7.62 -9.17 5.94
C SER A 69 -8.00 -8.50 7.26
N LEU A 70 -7.23 -7.49 7.68
CA LEU A 70 -7.44 -6.80 8.96
C LEU A 70 -8.53 -5.70 8.91
N LYS A 71 -9.10 -5.44 7.73
CA LYS A 71 -10.09 -4.36 7.56
C LYS A 71 -11.38 -4.58 8.37
N ASP A 72 -11.76 -5.84 8.60
CA ASP A 72 -12.98 -6.22 9.31
C ASP A 72 -12.72 -6.62 10.77
N GLU A 73 -11.47 -6.94 11.12
CA GLU A 73 -11.06 -7.36 12.47
C GLU A 73 -10.74 -6.18 13.40
N THR A 74 -10.49 -5.01 12.82
CA THR A 74 -10.20 -3.81 13.60
C THR A 74 -11.47 -2.97 13.79
N ASP A 75 -11.68 -2.44 15.01
CA ASP A 75 -12.74 -1.45 15.27
C ASP A 75 -12.52 -0.13 14.48
N ASN A 76 -11.41 -0.05 13.74
CA ASN A 76 -10.99 1.05 12.91
C ASN A 76 -11.70 1.05 11.53
N LYS A 77 -13.02 1.22 11.58
CA LYS A 77 -13.87 1.30 10.38
C LYS A 77 -13.52 2.47 9.47
N TRP A 78 -12.95 3.56 10.01
CA TRP A 78 -12.63 4.75 9.21
C TRP A 78 -11.55 4.49 8.16
N ASN A 79 -10.64 3.52 8.39
CA ASN A 79 -9.58 3.17 7.46
C ASN A 79 -9.96 2.02 6.50
N SER A 80 -11.12 1.38 6.68
CA SER A 80 -11.56 0.24 5.86
C SER A 80 -11.64 0.59 4.37
N GLY A 81 -12.11 1.79 4.04
CA GLY A 81 -12.15 2.27 2.65
C GLY A 81 -10.77 2.40 2.01
N ASN A 82 -9.76 2.85 2.78
CA ASN A 82 -8.36 2.92 2.31
C ASN A 82 -7.78 1.51 2.14
N ALA A 83 -8.10 0.59 3.06
CA ALA A 83 -7.65 -0.78 2.99
C ALA A 83 -8.17 -1.49 1.73
N VAL A 84 -9.46 -1.37 1.45
CA VAL A 84 -10.09 -1.91 0.23
C VAL A 84 -9.48 -1.27 -1.01
N HIS A 85 -9.35 0.06 -1.04
CA HIS A 85 -8.83 0.75 -2.21
C HIS A 85 -7.35 0.42 -2.47
N HIS A 86 -6.46 0.74 -1.53
CA HIS A 86 -5.01 0.59 -1.73
C HIS A 86 -4.57 -0.87 -1.80
N GLY A 87 -5.17 -1.75 -0.98
CA GLY A 87 -4.84 -3.17 -1.00
C GLY A 87 -5.11 -3.80 -2.37
N ASN A 88 -6.33 -3.61 -2.89
CA ASN A 88 -6.67 -4.12 -4.21
C ASN A 88 -5.91 -3.39 -5.34
N LEU A 89 -5.66 -2.08 -5.23
CA LEU A 89 -4.88 -1.34 -6.22
C LEU A 89 -3.46 -1.91 -6.38
N ILE A 90 -2.79 -2.21 -5.28
CA ILE A 90 -1.43 -2.80 -5.31
C ILE A 90 -1.47 -4.20 -5.91
N LEU A 91 -2.42 -5.05 -5.48
CA LEU A 91 -2.57 -6.40 -6.02
C LEU A 91 -2.86 -6.37 -7.54
N GLY A 92 -3.74 -5.48 -8.00
CA GLY A 92 -4.04 -5.33 -9.42
C GLY A 92 -2.82 -4.88 -10.24
N ARG A 93 -2.00 -3.98 -9.69
CA ARG A 93 -0.75 -3.54 -10.35
C ARG A 93 0.31 -4.64 -10.39
N LEU A 94 0.37 -5.49 -9.37
CA LEU A 94 1.26 -6.65 -9.34
C LEU A 94 0.82 -7.73 -10.34
N ALA A 95 -0.48 -8.05 -10.38
CA ALA A 95 -1.05 -8.96 -11.37
C ALA A 95 -0.81 -8.47 -12.81
N PHE A 96 -0.93 -7.15 -13.03
CA PHE A 96 -0.59 -6.55 -14.32
C PHE A 96 0.89 -6.74 -14.68
N ARG A 97 1.82 -6.61 -13.70
CA ARG A 97 3.25 -6.85 -13.90
C ARG A 97 3.57 -8.32 -14.21
N SER A 98 2.84 -9.26 -13.63
CA SER A 98 3.02 -10.69 -13.90
C SER A 98 2.35 -11.16 -15.20
N GLY A 99 1.62 -10.26 -15.89
CA GLY A 99 0.90 -10.57 -17.12
C GLY A 99 -0.47 -11.21 -16.92
N ASP A 100 -0.95 -11.31 -15.67
CA ASP A 100 -2.28 -11.81 -15.36
C ASP A 100 -3.31 -10.68 -15.47
N MET A 101 -3.79 -10.47 -16.70
CA MET A 101 -4.71 -9.39 -17.03
C MET A 101 -6.11 -9.58 -16.42
N ASP A 102 -6.53 -10.82 -16.21
CA ASP A 102 -7.84 -11.12 -15.63
C ASP A 102 -7.85 -10.81 -14.14
N GLU A 103 -6.82 -11.24 -13.41
CA GLU A 103 -6.68 -10.93 -11.98
C GLU A 103 -6.42 -9.43 -11.76
N ALA A 104 -5.64 -8.79 -12.65
CA ALA A 104 -5.42 -7.35 -12.61
C ALA A 104 -6.74 -6.58 -12.72
N LYS A 105 -7.59 -6.93 -13.69
CA LYS A 105 -8.89 -6.28 -13.89
C LYS A 105 -9.80 -6.45 -12.67
N ASP A 106 -9.88 -7.67 -12.14
CA ASP A 106 -10.73 -7.97 -10.99
C ASP A 106 -10.31 -7.15 -9.76
N TYR A 107 -9.02 -7.12 -9.43
CA TYR A 107 -8.53 -6.30 -8.33
C TYR A 107 -8.73 -4.80 -8.55
N LEU A 108 -8.49 -4.28 -9.76
CA LEU A 108 -8.69 -2.85 -10.03
C LEU A 108 -10.17 -2.44 -9.91
N LEU A 109 -11.10 -3.31 -10.31
CA LEU A 109 -12.54 -3.08 -10.08
C LEU A 109 -12.87 -3.09 -8.58
N LYS A 110 -12.33 -4.05 -7.82
CA LYS A 110 -12.50 -4.10 -6.36
C LYS A 110 -11.92 -2.87 -5.66
N ALA A 111 -10.81 -2.32 -6.16
CA ALA A 111 -10.25 -1.07 -5.65
C ALA A 111 -11.22 0.11 -5.84
N GLY A 112 -11.93 0.17 -6.97
CA GLY A 112 -12.94 1.19 -7.25
C GLY A 112 -14.27 1.01 -6.51
N ALA A 113 -14.57 -0.20 -6.03
CA ALA A 113 -15.82 -0.54 -5.35
C ALA A 113 -15.84 -0.19 -3.84
N THR A 114 -14.90 0.63 -3.37
CA THR A 114 -14.84 1.08 -1.98
C THR A 114 -15.97 2.06 -1.66
N GLU A 115 -16.54 1.99 -0.45
CA GLU A 115 -17.49 3.00 0.07
C GLU A 115 -16.82 4.37 0.33
N GLY A 116 -15.49 4.45 0.14
CA GLY A 116 -14.69 5.65 0.35
C GLY A 116 -14.14 5.73 1.78
N SER A 117 -13.36 6.77 2.04
CA SER A 117 -12.81 7.12 3.35
C SER A 117 -12.70 8.64 3.46
N PRO A 118 -12.54 9.24 4.66
CA PRO A 118 -12.31 10.67 4.76
C PRO A 118 -11.16 11.16 3.86
N GLN A 119 -10.10 10.37 3.71
CA GLN A 119 -8.97 10.68 2.83
C GLN A 119 -9.32 10.57 1.35
N LEU A 120 -9.96 9.47 0.92
CA LEU A 120 -10.37 9.28 -0.47
C LEU A 120 -11.40 10.34 -0.91
N ASN A 121 -12.33 10.66 -0.02
CA ASN A 121 -13.40 11.63 -0.27
C ASN A 121 -12.89 13.08 -0.29
N SER A 122 -11.77 13.37 0.39
CA SER A 122 -11.23 14.73 0.48
C SER A 122 -10.09 15.01 -0.51
N PHE A 123 -9.24 14.03 -0.79
CA PHE A 123 -8.00 14.23 -1.56
C PHE A 123 -7.83 13.28 -2.76
N GLY A 124 -8.72 12.29 -2.92
CA GLY A 124 -8.71 11.37 -4.05
C GLY A 124 -7.78 10.15 -3.88
N PRO A 125 -7.78 9.23 -4.87
CA PRO A 125 -7.20 7.88 -4.78
C PRO A 125 -5.65 7.81 -4.84
N ASN A 126 -4.96 8.94 -5.05
CA ASN A 126 -3.52 8.97 -5.33
C ASN A 126 -2.68 9.69 -4.25
N MET A 127 -3.23 9.89 -3.04
CA MET A 127 -2.45 10.42 -1.90
C MET A 127 -1.63 9.37 -1.17
#